data_AF-A0A0G1QHW4-F1
#
_entry.id   AF-A0A0G1QHW4-F1
#
_cell.length_a   1.000
_cell.length_b   1.000
_cell.length_c   1.000
_cell.angle_alpha   90.00
_cell.angle_beta   90.00
_cell.angle_gamma   90.00
#
_symmetry.space_group_name_H-M   'P 1'
#
loop_
_entity.id
_entity.type
_entity.pdbx_description
1 polymer ?
#
loop_
_entity_poly.entity_id
_entity_poly.type
_entity_poly.pdbx_seq_one_letter_code
_entity_poly.pdbx_strand_id
1 'polypeptide(L)'
;MRSKLIANFPVLFPREVRVLKSTKDLVVAGLTRMHLWPSWITPNRLSIARIIAVIPVLALMFAGIHKEALIIFAVGSVSDLFDGPLARLRDGLHRPSKRLKSALEGVSGLGSYLDSIADKTMVIGVCALAICSIIFSREYNVAYQISDDHTTQEIYTWAHLGLLSATILLEAWSAGKRTEDYINFREGLCGIERLQANDNGKYKATLQFIATGGYVLATEWSLLVGLLLLAGSLTLAVKSLWTKYHPRTA
;
A
#
# COMPACT_ATOMS: atom_id res chain seq x y z
N MET A 1 52.69 5.04 18.62
CA MET A 1 51.94 3.82 19.00
C MET A 1 50.44 4.10 19.04
N ARG A 2 49.76 4.09 17.89
CA ARG A 2 48.29 4.01 17.80
C ARG A 2 47.96 2.87 16.84
N SER A 3 47.28 1.87 17.37
CA SER A 3 46.99 0.57 16.79
C SER A 3 46.09 0.69 15.56
N LYS A 4 46.62 0.29 14.41
CA LYS A 4 45.86 -0.18 13.26
C LYS A 4 45.30 -1.55 13.61
N LEU A 5 44.01 -1.62 13.94
CA LEU A 5 43.24 -2.86 14.03
C LEU A 5 41.88 -2.61 13.39
N ILE A 6 41.91 -2.33 12.09
CA ILE A 6 40.76 -2.58 11.23
C ILE A 6 40.91 -4.02 10.80
N ALA A 7 40.13 -4.89 11.44
CA ALA A 7 40.05 -6.30 11.10
C ALA A 7 39.76 -6.45 9.60
N ASN A 8 40.67 -7.11 8.90
CA ASN A 8 40.47 -7.61 7.55
C ASN A 8 39.38 -8.70 7.59
N PHE A 9 38.12 -8.29 7.54
CA PHE A 9 37.10 -9.19 7.01
C PHE A 9 37.44 -9.42 5.54
N PRO A 10 37.61 -10.67 5.08
CA PRO A 10 37.73 -10.94 3.66
C PRO A 10 36.46 -10.43 3.00
N VAL A 11 36.60 -9.36 2.21
CA VAL A 11 35.53 -8.72 1.45
C VAL A 11 35.13 -9.67 0.32
N LEU A 12 34.38 -10.71 0.66
CA LEU A 12 33.52 -11.48 -0.23
C LEU A 12 32.19 -10.74 -0.46
N PHE A 13 32.25 -9.41 -0.49
CA PHE A 13 31.17 -8.60 -1.02
C PHE A 13 31.58 -8.24 -2.46
N PRO A 14 31.00 -8.91 -3.48
CA PRO A 14 31.15 -8.43 -4.84
C PRO A 14 30.80 -6.93 -4.87
N ARG A 15 31.47 -6.16 -5.72
CA ARG A 15 31.23 -4.70 -5.94
C ARG A 15 29.75 -4.34 -6.23
N GLU A 16 28.88 -5.33 -6.36
CA GLU A 16 27.43 -5.23 -6.59
C GLU A 16 26.62 -4.81 -5.35
N VAL A 17 27.16 -4.89 -4.13
CA VAL A 17 26.44 -4.45 -2.91
C VAL A 17 26.22 -2.93 -2.87
N ARG A 18 26.90 -2.16 -3.74
CA ARG A 18 26.75 -0.70 -3.86
C ARG A 18 25.37 -0.25 -4.39
N VAL A 19 24.50 -1.17 -4.79
CA VAL A 19 23.15 -0.88 -5.31
C VAL A 19 22.05 -0.97 -4.23
N LEU A 20 22.33 -1.58 -3.07
CA LEU A 20 21.37 -1.64 -1.96
C LEU A 20 21.41 -0.32 -1.20
N LYS A 21 20.50 0.59 -1.55
CA LYS A 21 20.44 1.94 -0.96
C LYS A 21 19.61 1.98 0.33
N SER A 22 18.78 0.97 0.58
CA SER A 22 17.84 0.94 1.70
C SER A 22 18.06 -0.27 2.61
N THR A 23 17.83 -0.09 3.92
CA THR A 23 17.78 -1.17 4.92
C THR A 23 16.80 -2.27 4.51
N LYS A 24 15.70 -1.90 3.82
CA LYS A 24 14.72 -2.87 3.28
C LYS A 24 15.34 -3.77 2.22
N ASP A 25 16.16 -3.21 1.33
CA ASP A 25 16.82 -3.98 0.28
C ASP A 25 17.82 -4.99 0.88
N LEU A 26 18.49 -4.63 1.97
CA LEU A 26 19.39 -5.51 2.71
C LEU A 26 18.66 -6.68 3.37
N VAL A 27 17.51 -6.44 4.00
CA VAL A 27 16.70 -7.50 4.63
C VAL A 27 16.23 -8.49 3.58
N VAL A 28 15.64 -8.02 2.47
CA VAL A 28 15.15 -8.91 1.41
C VAL A 28 16.29 -9.62 0.69
N ALA A 29 17.44 -8.95 0.49
CA ALA A 29 18.64 -9.59 -0.04
C ALA A 29 19.11 -10.73 0.87
N GLY A 30 19.10 -10.50 2.19
CA GLY A 30 19.40 -11.51 3.20
C GLY A 30 18.47 -12.71 3.09
N LEU A 31 17.15 -12.49 3.11
CA LEU A 31 16.13 -13.54 3.00
C LEU A 31 16.25 -14.35 1.71
N THR A 32 16.45 -13.66 0.59
CA THR A 32 16.62 -14.29 -0.73
C THR A 32 17.90 -15.13 -0.77
N ARG A 33 19.01 -14.61 -0.24
CA ARG A 33 20.31 -15.29 -0.21
C ARG A 33 20.28 -16.52 0.71
N MET A 34 19.54 -16.46 1.81
CA MET A 34 19.32 -17.58 2.71
C MET A 34 18.37 -18.65 2.13
N HIS A 35 17.90 -18.49 0.88
CA HIS A 35 16.91 -19.38 0.25
C HIS A 35 15.60 -19.49 1.05
N LEU A 36 15.32 -18.53 1.93
CA LEU A 36 14.08 -18.46 2.70
C LEU A 36 12.93 -17.89 1.86
N TRP A 37 13.25 -17.22 0.75
CA TRP A 37 12.26 -16.69 -0.18
C TRP A 37 11.99 -17.69 -1.33
N PRO A 38 10.76 -18.21 -1.47
CA PRO A 38 10.44 -19.16 -2.54
C PRO A 38 10.56 -18.52 -3.93
N SER A 39 11.26 -19.19 -4.85
CA SER A 39 11.52 -18.70 -6.22
C SER A 39 10.26 -18.50 -7.07
N TRP A 40 9.16 -19.15 -6.68
CA TRP A 40 7.87 -19.03 -7.36
C TRP A 40 7.07 -17.80 -6.93
N ILE A 41 7.44 -17.09 -5.85
CA ILE A 41 6.76 -15.87 -5.42
C ILE A 41 7.33 -14.69 -6.22
N THR A 42 6.53 -14.16 -7.15
CA THR A 42 6.88 -12.97 -7.94
C THR A 42 6.20 -11.72 -7.37
N PRO A 43 6.75 -10.51 -7.59
CA PRO A 43 6.12 -9.27 -7.14
C PRO A 43 4.65 -9.16 -7.60
N ASN A 44 4.38 -9.45 -8.88
CA ASN A 44 3.01 -9.42 -9.42
C ASN A 44 2.08 -10.43 -8.73
N ARG A 45 2.58 -11.63 -8.38
CA ARG A 45 1.79 -12.63 -7.64
C ARG A 45 1.44 -12.13 -6.24
N LEU A 46 2.32 -11.34 -5.62
CA LEU A 46 2.06 -10.74 -4.31
C LEU A 46 0.96 -9.67 -4.39
N SER A 47 0.98 -8.81 -5.41
CA SER A 47 -0.09 -7.83 -5.66
C SER A 47 -1.44 -8.51 -5.96
N ILE A 48 -1.43 -9.58 -6.75
CA ILE A 48 -2.65 -10.39 -7.01
C ILE A 48 -3.14 -11.06 -5.72
N ALA A 49 -2.24 -11.62 -4.92
CA ALA A 49 -2.60 -12.22 -3.64
C ALA A 49 -3.23 -11.20 -2.70
N ARG A 50 -2.76 -9.94 -2.68
CA ARG A 50 -3.41 -8.86 -1.92
C ARG A 50 -4.84 -8.58 -2.38
N ILE A 51 -5.07 -8.50 -3.70
CA ILE A 51 -6.43 -8.31 -4.25
C ILE A 51 -7.34 -9.45 -3.80
N ILE A 52 -6.86 -10.70 -3.89
CA ILE A 52 -7.62 -11.88 -3.47
C ILE A 52 -7.85 -11.87 -1.96
N ALA A 53 -6.86 -11.45 -1.16
CA ALA A 53 -6.93 -11.39 0.30
C ALA A 53 -8.00 -10.40 0.81
N VAL A 54 -8.47 -9.46 -0.01
CA VAL A 54 -9.62 -8.62 0.33
C VAL A 54 -10.85 -9.49 0.60
N ILE A 55 -11.10 -10.55 -0.19
CA ILE A 55 -12.28 -11.40 -0.05
C ILE A 55 -12.41 -12.03 1.35
N PRO A 56 -11.41 -12.76 1.89
CA PRO A 56 -11.51 -13.33 3.24
C PRO A 56 -11.55 -12.24 4.33
N VAL A 57 -10.89 -11.09 4.15
CA VAL A 57 -11.00 -9.97 5.11
C VAL A 57 -12.46 -9.51 5.18
N LEU A 58 -13.10 -9.27 4.03
CA LEU A 58 -14.50 -8.87 3.99
C LEU A 58 -15.41 -9.94 4.60
N ALA A 59 -15.20 -11.22 4.27
CA ALA A 59 -16.00 -12.33 4.80
C ALA A 59 -15.91 -12.45 6.33
N LEU A 60 -14.70 -12.32 6.89
CA LEU A 60 -14.48 -12.36 8.34
C LEU A 60 -15.09 -11.16 9.07
N MET A 61 -14.96 -9.96 8.49
CA MET A 61 -15.61 -8.76 9.02
C MET A 61 -17.14 -8.88 9.01
N PHE A 62 -17.73 -9.42 7.94
CA PHE A 62 -19.17 -9.71 7.89
C PHE A 62 -19.60 -10.75 8.94
N ALA A 63 -18.75 -11.72 9.25
CA ALA A 63 -18.99 -12.70 10.31
C ALA A 63 -18.76 -12.15 11.73
N GLY A 64 -18.33 -10.88 11.88
CA GLY A 64 -18.00 -10.27 13.17
C GLY A 64 -16.66 -10.73 13.76
N ILE A 65 -15.83 -11.43 12.98
CA ILE A 65 -14.56 -12.02 13.40
C ILE A 65 -13.42 -11.02 13.10
N HIS A 66 -13.42 -9.90 13.82
CA HIS A 66 -12.60 -8.71 13.53
C HIS A 66 -11.09 -8.91 13.72
N LYS A 67 -10.68 -9.69 14.72
CA LYS A 67 -9.25 -9.90 15.03
C LYS A 67 -8.55 -10.67 13.92
N GLU A 68 -9.17 -11.73 13.44
CA GLU A 68 -8.67 -12.58 12.37
C GLU A 68 -8.68 -11.81 11.04
N ALA A 69 -9.72 -10.99 10.79
CA ALA A 69 -9.76 -10.08 9.66
C ALA A 69 -8.56 -9.10 9.69
N LEU A 70 -8.25 -8.53 10.86
CA LEU A 70 -7.09 -7.66 11.02
C LEU A 70 -5.78 -8.40 10.73
N ILE A 71 -5.62 -9.65 11.19
CA ILE A 71 -4.40 -10.41 10.93
C ILE A 71 -4.20 -10.60 9.43
N ILE A 72 -5.23 -11.02 8.68
CA ILE A 72 -5.13 -11.20 7.22
C ILE A 72 -4.87 -9.86 6.54
N PHE A 73 -5.59 -8.81 6.94
CA PHE A 73 -5.40 -7.45 6.43
C PHE A 73 -3.97 -6.97 6.65
N ALA A 74 -3.43 -7.11 7.87
CA ALA A 74 -2.08 -6.70 8.23
C ALA A 74 -1.02 -7.49 7.46
N VAL A 75 -1.19 -8.80 7.29
CA VAL A 75 -0.30 -9.62 6.46
C VAL A 75 -0.33 -9.13 5.00
N GLY A 76 -1.52 -8.85 4.47
CA GLY A 76 -1.68 -8.27 3.14
C GLY A 76 -0.98 -6.92 3.00
N SER A 77 -1.20 -5.98 3.93
CA SER A 77 -0.59 -4.65 3.92
C SER A 77 0.92 -4.69 4.11
N VAL A 78 1.44 -5.57 4.97
CA VAL A 78 2.89 -5.73 5.17
C VAL A 78 3.54 -6.38 3.95
N SER A 79 2.81 -7.24 3.22
CA SER A 79 3.33 -7.88 2.01
C SER A 79 3.75 -6.88 0.93
N ASP A 80 3.06 -5.72 0.84
CA ASP A 80 3.41 -4.59 -0.02
C ASP A 80 4.86 -4.13 0.16
N LEU A 81 5.37 -4.15 1.39
CA LEU A 81 6.72 -3.68 1.68
C LEU A 81 7.82 -4.52 1.00
N PHE A 82 7.49 -5.72 0.53
CA PHE A 82 8.44 -6.66 -0.06
C PHE A 82 8.47 -6.64 -1.59
N ASP A 83 7.42 -6.20 -2.29
CA ASP A 83 7.37 -6.28 -3.76
C ASP A 83 8.45 -5.43 -4.44
N GLY A 84 8.69 -4.20 -3.96
CA GLY A 84 9.68 -3.28 -4.48
C GLY A 84 11.11 -3.79 -4.30
N PRO A 85 11.54 -4.18 -3.08
CA PRO A 85 12.83 -4.84 -2.87
C PRO A 85 12.99 -6.12 -3.71
N LEU A 86 11.96 -6.97 -3.80
CA LEU A 86 12.00 -8.20 -4.59
C LEU A 86 12.20 -7.93 -6.08
N ALA A 87 11.49 -6.93 -6.62
CA ALA A 87 11.65 -6.50 -8.01
C ALA A 87 13.09 -6.03 -8.26
N ARG A 88 13.65 -5.19 -7.38
CA ARG A 88 15.04 -4.70 -7.49
C ARG A 88 16.08 -5.82 -7.42
N LEU A 89 15.88 -6.80 -6.54
CA LEU A 89 16.80 -7.94 -6.41
C LEU A 89 16.77 -8.83 -7.64
N ARG A 90 15.58 -9.13 -8.17
CA ARG A 90 15.41 -9.93 -9.38
C ARG A 90 16.00 -9.21 -10.60
N ASP A 91 15.83 -7.90 -10.67
CA ASP A 91 16.46 -7.07 -11.71
C ASP A 91 17.99 -7.06 -11.60
N GLY A 92 18.52 -7.02 -10.38
CA GLY A 92 19.96 -7.07 -10.09
C GLY A 92 20.61 -8.42 -10.43
N LEU A 93 19.90 -9.53 -10.21
CA LEU A 93 20.38 -10.91 -10.43
C LEU A 93 20.41 -11.32 -11.91
N HIS A 94 19.58 -10.72 -12.76
CA HIS A 94 19.53 -11.03 -14.20
C HIS A 94 20.04 -9.84 -15.00
N ARG A 95 21.36 -9.65 -15.08
CA ARG A 95 21.98 -8.66 -15.95
C ARG A 95 22.25 -9.27 -17.34
N PRO A 96 21.46 -8.86 -18.34
CA PRO A 96 22.03 -8.15 -19.46
C PRO A 96 21.55 -6.70 -19.45
N SER A 97 22.24 -5.82 -20.19
CA SER A 97 22.20 -4.37 -20.03
C SER A 97 20.80 -3.77 -19.80
N LYS A 98 20.70 -2.74 -18.93
CA LYS A 98 19.46 -1.98 -18.65
C LYS A 98 18.68 -1.59 -19.90
N ARG A 99 19.35 -1.33 -21.03
CA ARG A 99 18.73 -0.99 -22.33
C ARG A 99 18.21 -2.21 -23.08
N LEU A 100 18.90 -3.35 -22.98
CA LEU A 100 18.49 -4.59 -23.63
C LEU A 100 17.34 -5.25 -22.86
N LYS A 101 17.37 -5.21 -21.52
CA LYS A 101 16.32 -5.77 -20.65
C LYS A 101 15.04 -4.92 -20.65
N SER A 102 15.14 -3.59 -20.78
CA SER A 102 13.97 -2.74 -21.02
C SER A 102 13.31 -3.01 -22.37
N ALA A 103 14.08 -3.47 -23.36
CA ALA A 103 13.60 -3.82 -24.69
C ALA A 103 13.13 -5.29 -24.82
N LEU A 104 13.71 -6.23 -24.05
CA LEU A 104 13.42 -7.68 -24.12
C LEU A 104 12.48 -8.18 -23.03
N GLU A 105 12.48 -7.60 -21.83
CA GLU A 105 11.61 -8.05 -20.74
C GLU A 105 10.42 -7.13 -20.48
N GLY A 106 10.38 -5.92 -21.06
CA GLY A 106 9.38 -4.93 -20.74
C GLY A 106 9.40 -4.66 -19.25
N VAL A 107 10.18 -3.67 -18.79
CA VAL A 107 10.11 -3.19 -17.38
C VAL A 107 8.64 -3.00 -17.07
N SER A 108 8.06 -3.97 -16.35
CA SER A 108 6.66 -4.33 -16.60
C SER A 108 5.81 -3.24 -16.00
N GLY A 109 5.39 -2.27 -16.82
CA GLY A 109 4.45 -1.24 -16.41
C GLY A 109 3.20 -1.87 -15.79
N LEU A 110 2.90 -3.11 -16.20
CA LEU A 110 1.87 -3.96 -15.60
C LEU A 110 2.12 -4.24 -14.10
N GLY A 111 3.36 -4.44 -13.66
CA GLY A 111 3.68 -4.68 -12.25
C GLY A 111 3.40 -3.46 -11.38
N SER A 112 3.96 -2.31 -11.75
CA SER A 112 3.67 -1.03 -11.06
C SER A 112 2.19 -0.64 -11.14
N TYR A 113 1.52 -0.98 -12.24
CA TYR A 113 0.09 -0.79 -12.39
C TYR A 113 -0.70 -1.68 -11.43
N LEU A 114 -0.46 -3.00 -11.45
CA LEU A 114 -1.14 -3.98 -10.60
C LEU A 114 -0.95 -3.67 -9.12
N ASP A 115 0.26 -3.29 -8.71
CA ASP A 115 0.57 -2.85 -7.36
C ASP A 115 -0.31 -1.67 -6.92
N SER A 116 -0.31 -0.60 -7.73
CA SER A 116 -1.13 0.57 -7.47
C SER A 116 -2.63 0.32 -7.49
N ILE A 117 -3.10 -0.68 -8.26
CA ILE A 117 -4.53 -1.08 -8.27
C ILE A 117 -4.86 -1.92 -7.04
N ALA A 118 -3.99 -2.85 -6.65
CA ALA A 118 -4.19 -3.71 -5.48
C ALA A 118 -4.44 -2.89 -4.21
N ASP A 119 -3.61 -1.87 -3.96
CA ASP A 119 -3.77 -0.98 -2.81
C ASP A 119 -5.13 -0.28 -2.79
N LYS A 120 -5.60 0.18 -3.95
CA LYS A 120 -6.86 0.92 -4.07
C LYS A 120 -8.05 0.01 -3.88
N THR A 121 -8.00 -1.19 -4.48
CA THR A 121 -9.05 -2.21 -4.28
C THR A 121 -9.17 -2.58 -2.81
N MET A 122 -8.04 -2.75 -2.11
CA MET A 122 -8.03 -3.07 -0.68
C MET A 122 -8.63 -1.95 0.16
N VAL A 123 -8.20 -0.70 -0.02
CA VAL A 123 -8.74 0.46 0.72
C VAL A 123 -10.22 0.68 0.41
N ILE A 124 -10.63 0.63 -0.86
CA ILE A 124 -12.03 0.80 -1.26
C ILE A 124 -12.90 -0.31 -0.65
N GLY A 125 -12.45 -1.56 -0.70
CA GLY A 125 -13.19 -2.70 -0.15
C GLY A 125 -13.42 -2.56 1.35
N VAL A 126 -12.38 -2.26 2.11
CA VAL A 126 -12.50 -2.08 3.58
C VAL A 126 -13.36 -0.88 3.94
N CYS A 127 -13.22 0.26 3.24
CA CYS A 127 -14.06 1.42 3.48
C CYS A 127 -15.54 1.15 3.16
N ALA A 128 -15.82 0.47 2.04
CA ALA A 128 -17.19 0.13 1.65
C ALA A 128 -17.85 -0.79 2.69
N LEU A 129 -17.10 -1.75 3.21
CA LEU A 129 -17.60 -2.61 4.27
C LEU A 129 -17.82 -1.86 5.58
N ALA A 130 -16.90 -0.98 5.98
CA ALA A 130 -17.08 -0.14 7.16
C ALA A 130 -18.36 0.72 7.06
N ILE A 131 -18.66 1.28 5.88
CA ILE A 131 -19.93 1.98 5.63
C ILE A 131 -21.12 1.04 5.81
N CYS A 132 -21.08 -0.16 5.22
CA CYS A 132 -22.16 -1.14 5.37
C CYS A 132 -22.37 -1.51 6.84
N SER A 133 -21.29 -1.74 7.60
CA SER A 133 -21.36 -2.06 9.02
C SER A 133 -22.01 -0.93 9.83
N ILE A 134 -21.69 0.34 9.54
CA ILE A 134 -22.30 1.52 10.19
C ILE A 134 -23.79 1.62 9.86
N ILE A 135 -24.19 1.35 8.61
CA ILE A 135 -25.59 1.47 8.16
C ILE A 135 -26.46 0.33 8.71
N PHE A 136 -25.98 -0.91 8.64
CA PHE A 136 -26.83 -2.10 8.87
C PHE A 136 -26.77 -2.63 10.30
N SER A 137 -25.71 -2.34 11.05
CA SER A 137 -25.59 -2.85 12.41
C SER A 137 -25.67 -1.71 13.42
N ARG A 138 -26.77 -1.72 14.17
CA ARG A 138 -26.95 -0.84 15.34
C ARG A 138 -25.89 -1.12 16.41
N GLU A 139 -25.39 -2.35 16.50
CA GLU A 139 -24.33 -2.77 17.44
C GLU A 139 -22.93 -2.30 17.02
N TYR A 140 -22.67 -2.10 15.71
CA TYR A 140 -21.40 -1.55 15.21
C TYR A 140 -21.42 -0.04 15.03
N ASN A 141 -22.51 0.61 15.44
CA ASN A 141 -22.59 2.05 15.36
C ASN A 141 -21.80 2.67 16.51
N VAL A 142 -20.49 2.83 16.26
CA VAL A 142 -19.44 3.41 17.13
C VAL A 142 -19.92 4.61 17.94
N ALA A 143 -20.74 5.43 17.31
CA ALA A 143 -21.40 6.55 17.93
C ALA A 143 -22.04 6.17 19.27
N TYR A 144 -22.81 5.07 19.29
CA TYR A 144 -23.49 4.55 20.49
C TYR A 144 -22.54 4.07 21.59
N GLN A 145 -21.28 3.74 21.26
CA GLN A 145 -20.29 3.34 22.26
C GLN A 145 -19.55 4.54 22.88
N ILE A 146 -19.35 5.61 22.11
CA ILE A 146 -18.50 6.75 22.53
C ILE A 146 -19.24 7.76 23.41
N SER A 147 -20.54 7.95 23.20
CA SER A 147 -21.29 9.00 23.90
C SER A 147 -22.72 8.57 24.18
N ASP A 148 -23.23 8.87 25.38
CA ASP A 148 -24.64 8.72 25.72
C ASP A 148 -25.52 9.82 25.08
N ASP A 149 -24.91 10.92 24.62
CA ASP A 149 -25.63 12.03 24.00
C ASP A 149 -25.94 11.75 22.53
N HIS A 150 -27.24 11.67 22.21
CA HIS A 150 -27.76 11.36 20.88
C HIS A 150 -27.23 12.31 19.79
N THR A 151 -27.07 13.61 20.09
CA THR A 151 -26.56 14.58 19.13
C THR A 151 -25.11 14.28 18.77
N THR A 152 -24.28 13.98 19.78
CA THR A 152 -22.89 13.57 19.59
C THR A 152 -22.79 12.27 18.78
N GLN A 153 -23.67 11.30 19.05
CA GLN A 153 -23.73 10.05 18.30
C GLN A 153 -23.98 10.28 16.80
N GLU A 154 -24.96 11.12 16.46
CA GLU A 154 -25.27 11.46 15.07
C GLU A 154 -24.08 12.12 14.38
N ILE A 155 -23.43 13.09 15.04
CA ILE A 155 -22.28 13.81 14.49
C ILE A 155 -21.15 12.85 14.13
N TYR A 156 -20.79 11.91 15.01
CA TYR A 156 -19.74 10.93 14.73
C TYR A 156 -20.13 10.00 13.58
N THR A 157 -21.36 9.51 13.58
CA THR A 157 -21.87 8.63 12.51
C THR A 157 -21.71 9.30 11.14
N TRP A 158 -22.18 10.54 11.03
CA TRP A 158 -22.07 11.31 9.79
C TRP A 158 -20.63 11.64 9.42
N ALA A 159 -19.76 11.92 10.39
CA ALA A 159 -18.34 12.16 10.14
C ALA A 159 -17.63 10.92 9.57
N HIS A 160 -17.87 9.73 10.14
CA HIS A 160 -17.32 8.47 9.62
C HIS A 160 -17.84 8.19 8.21
N LEU A 161 -19.15 8.29 7.99
CA LEU A 161 -19.75 8.06 6.67
C LEU A 161 -19.20 9.02 5.62
N GLY A 162 -19.09 10.31 5.94
CA GLY A 162 -18.53 11.33 5.05
C GLY A 162 -17.08 11.06 4.67
N LEU A 163 -16.21 10.75 5.64
CA LEU A 163 -14.79 10.50 5.37
C LEU A 163 -14.54 9.19 4.62
N LEU A 164 -15.25 8.11 4.96
CA LEU A 164 -15.14 6.84 4.25
C LEU A 164 -15.61 6.99 2.79
N SER A 165 -16.73 7.68 2.57
CA SER A 165 -17.27 7.95 1.23
C SER A 165 -16.29 8.80 0.40
N ALA A 166 -15.76 9.87 0.99
CA ALA A 166 -14.76 10.72 0.34
C ALA A 166 -13.50 9.93 -0.03
N THR A 167 -13.05 9.03 0.86
CA THR A 167 -11.88 8.17 0.61
C THR A 167 -12.13 7.24 -0.56
N ILE A 168 -13.29 6.58 -0.62
CA ILE A 168 -13.66 5.69 -1.74
C ILE A 168 -13.62 6.45 -3.06
N LEU A 169 -14.24 7.64 -3.11
CA LEU A 169 -14.28 8.45 -4.33
C LEU A 169 -12.87 8.88 -4.79
N LEU A 170 -12.02 9.32 -3.87
CA LEU A 170 -10.65 9.72 -4.20
C LEU A 170 -9.76 8.55 -4.63
N GLU A 171 -9.88 7.39 -3.98
CA GLU A 171 -9.12 6.20 -4.40
C GLU A 171 -9.62 5.67 -5.75
N ALA A 172 -10.93 5.67 -5.99
CA ALA A 172 -11.50 5.30 -7.29
C ALA A 172 -10.99 6.24 -8.40
N TRP A 173 -11.00 7.56 -8.16
CA TRP A 173 -10.43 8.53 -9.09
C TRP A 173 -8.93 8.30 -9.32
N SER A 174 -8.17 8.08 -8.24
CA SER A 174 -6.75 7.75 -8.33
C SER A 174 -6.48 6.47 -9.13
N ALA A 175 -7.34 5.45 -9.00
CA ALA A 175 -7.28 4.21 -9.77
C ALA A 175 -7.51 4.45 -11.26
N GLY A 176 -8.53 5.26 -11.59
CA GLY A 176 -8.81 5.67 -12.97
C GLY A 176 -7.61 6.37 -13.61
N LYS A 177 -7.03 7.35 -12.91
CA LYS A 177 -5.83 8.06 -13.39
C LYS A 177 -4.61 7.16 -13.55
N ARG A 178 -4.46 6.12 -12.72
CA ARG A 178 -3.38 5.14 -12.84
C ARG A 178 -3.59 4.20 -14.03
N THR A 179 -4.84 3.86 -14.32
CA THR A 179 -5.21 3.08 -15.51
C THR A 179 -4.92 3.86 -16.79
N GLU A 180 -5.27 5.15 -16.83
CA GLU A 180 -4.93 6.04 -17.94
C GLU A 180 -3.42 6.16 -18.16
N ASP A 181 -2.63 6.38 -17.11
CA ASP A 181 -1.16 6.41 -17.23
C ASP A 181 -0.60 5.09 -17.77
N TYR A 182 -1.17 3.95 -17.37
CA TYR A 182 -0.75 2.65 -17.85
C TYR A 182 -1.07 2.44 -19.33
N ILE A 183 -2.25 2.87 -19.79
CA ILE A 183 -2.61 2.86 -21.21
C ILE A 183 -1.65 3.75 -22.00
N ASN A 184 -1.44 4.99 -21.56
CA ASN A 184 -0.51 5.92 -22.21
C ASN A 184 0.93 5.38 -22.24
N PHE A 185 1.39 4.72 -21.18
CA PHE A 185 2.69 4.06 -21.15
C PHE A 185 2.78 2.92 -22.16
N ARG A 186 1.74 2.07 -22.22
CA ARG A 186 1.66 0.95 -23.18
C ARG A 186 1.66 1.43 -24.64
N GLU A 187 1.05 2.60 -24.90
CA GLU A 187 1.02 3.24 -26.21
C GLU A 187 2.30 4.04 -26.52
N GLY A 188 3.25 4.12 -25.60
CA GLY A 188 4.49 4.89 -25.78
C GLY A 188 4.32 6.41 -25.67
N LEU A 189 3.15 6.88 -25.21
CA LEU A 189 2.83 8.30 -25.04
C LEU A 189 3.45 8.92 -23.78
N CYS A 190 3.90 8.09 -22.82
CA CYS A 190 4.59 8.58 -21.63
C CYS A 190 5.65 7.61 -21.09
N GLY A 191 6.60 8.16 -20.33
CA GLY A 191 7.66 7.40 -19.66
C GLY A 191 7.18 6.67 -18.40
N ILE A 192 7.98 5.69 -17.97
CA ILE A 192 7.72 4.88 -16.77
C ILE A 192 7.66 5.71 -15.48
N GLU A 193 8.23 6.92 -15.47
CA GLU A 193 8.20 7.81 -14.31
C GLU A 193 6.76 8.17 -13.91
N ARG A 194 5.82 8.23 -14.87
CA ARG A 194 4.40 8.49 -14.59
C ARG A 194 3.71 7.35 -13.82
N LEU A 195 4.20 6.12 -13.95
CA LEU A 195 3.67 4.96 -13.23
C LEU A 195 4.14 4.90 -11.79
N GLN A 196 5.22 5.59 -11.42
CA GLN A 196 5.75 5.55 -10.07
C GLN A 196 4.89 6.39 -9.10
N ALA A 197 4.87 6.00 -7.83
CA ALA A 197 4.26 6.79 -6.76
C ALA A 197 5.23 7.85 -6.25
N ASN A 198 4.73 9.07 -6.11
CA ASN A 198 5.44 10.12 -5.37
C ASN A 198 5.47 9.76 -3.86
N ASP A 199 6.35 10.41 -3.10
CA ASP A 199 6.48 10.11 -1.68
C ASP A 199 5.21 10.46 -0.89
N ASN A 200 4.47 11.50 -1.31
CA ASN A 200 3.16 11.82 -0.74
C ASN A 200 2.17 10.64 -0.84
N GLY A 201 2.20 9.90 -1.96
CA GLY A 201 1.37 8.72 -2.17
C GLY A 201 1.69 7.60 -1.18
N LYS A 202 2.97 7.44 -0.79
CA LYS A 202 3.39 6.44 0.21
C LYS A 202 2.91 6.81 1.62
N TYR A 203 3.06 8.08 2.01
CA TYR A 203 2.55 8.56 3.30
C TYR A 203 1.02 8.44 3.36
N LYS A 204 0.33 8.80 2.28
CA LYS A 204 -1.12 8.62 2.14
C LYS A 204 -1.52 7.16 2.35
N ALA A 205 -0.90 6.24 1.62
CA ALA A 205 -1.19 4.81 1.72
C ALA A 205 -0.97 4.29 3.16
N THR A 206 0.15 4.69 3.79
CA THR A 206 0.45 4.32 5.18
C THR A 206 -0.64 4.80 6.14
N LEU A 207 -1.06 6.06 6.04
CA LEU A 207 -2.14 6.60 6.87
C LEU A 207 -3.46 5.87 6.61
N GLN A 208 -3.80 5.57 5.35
CA GLN A 208 -5.01 4.84 4.99
C GLN A 208 -4.99 3.42 5.55
N PHE A 209 -3.86 2.71 5.51
CA PHE A 209 -3.73 1.37 6.06
C PHE A 209 -3.91 1.35 7.58
N ILE A 210 -3.28 2.29 8.30
CA ILE A 210 -3.46 2.38 9.76
C ILE A 210 -4.91 2.77 10.08
N ALA A 211 -5.48 3.72 9.33
CA ALA A 211 -6.85 4.15 9.52
C ALA A 211 -7.84 3.00 9.32
N THR A 212 -7.78 2.33 8.17
CA THR A 212 -8.64 1.19 7.82
C THR A 212 -8.42 0.01 8.75
N GLY A 213 -7.20 -0.25 9.23
CA GLY A 213 -6.95 -1.22 10.30
C GLY A 213 -7.67 -0.90 11.61
N GLY A 214 -7.77 0.39 11.97
CA GLY A 214 -8.60 0.85 13.09
C GLY A 214 -10.08 0.56 12.89
N TYR A 215 -10.60 0.76 11.67
CA TYR A 215 -11.96 0.38 11.32
C TYR A 215 -12.21 -1.13 11.34
N VAL A 216 -11.21 -1.94 10.96
CA VAL A 216 -11.29 -3.40 11.06
C VAL A 216 -11.34 -3.85 12.52
N LEU A 217 -10.61 -3.19 13.43
CA LEU A 217 -10.64 -3.52 14.87
C LEU A 217 -11.96 -3.17 15.55
N ALA A 218 -12.64 -2.13 15.07
CA ALA A 218 -13.94 -1.69 15.55
C ALA A 218 -14.01 -1.45 17.09
N THR A 219 -12.92 -0.98 17.70
CA THR A 219 -12.92 -0.50 19.11
C THR A 219 -13.02 1.02 19.16
N GLU A 220 -13.65 1.58 20.21
CA GLU A 220 -13.89 3.04 20.37
C GLU A 220 -12.66 3.90 20.03
N TRP A 221 -11.54 3.66 20.70
CA TRP A 221 -10.31 4.42 20.49
C TRP A 221 -9.70 4.20 19.10
N SER A 222 -9.76 2.95 18.59
CA SER A 222 -9.21 2.65 17.26
C SER A 222 -9.98 3.35 16.13
N LEU A 223 -11.27 3.61 16.34
CA LEU A 223 -12.13 4.29 15.37
C LEU A 223 -11.91 5.79 15.39
N LEU A 224 -11.72 6.41 16.56
CA LEU A 224 -11.33 7.82 16.67
C LEU A 224 -9.96 8.08 16.02
N VAL A 225 -8.97 7.24 16.33
CA VAL A 225 -7.66 7.31 15.69
C VAL A 225 -7.80 7.08 14.18
N GLY A 226 -8.61 6.09 13.78
CA GLY A 226 -8.91 5.81 12.38
C GLY A 226 -9.50 7.01 11.64
N LEU A 227 -10.47 7.69 12.23
CA LEU A 227 -11.11 8.89 11.69
C LEU A 227 -10.10 10.02 11.44
N LEU A 228 -9.25 10.32 12.44
CA LEU A 228 -8.24 11.38 12.34
C LEU A 228 -7.19 11.07 11.27
N LEU A 229 -6.70 9.83 11.22
CA LEU A 229 -5.74 9.40 10.22
C LEU A 229 -6.35 9.38 8.82
N LEU A 230 -7.62 9.01 8.69
CA LEU A 230 -8.35 9.02 7.43
C LEU A 230 -8.50 10.46 6.90
N ALA A 231 -8.88 11.40 7.76
CA ALA A 231 -8.93 12.83 7.42
C ALA A 231 -7.57 13.36 6.96
N GLY A 232 -6.50 13.05 7.70
CA GLY A 232 -5.13 13.39 7.29
C GLY A 232 -4.76 12.78 5.93
N SER A 233 -5.11 11.52 5.70
CA SER A 233 -4.86 10.85 4.43
C SER A 233 -5.60 11.50 3.26
N LEU A 234 -6.82 12.02 3.48
CA LEU A 234 -7.61 12.69 2.47
C LEU A 234 -6.91 13.95 1.96
N THR A 235 -6.29 14.73 2.86
CA THR A 235 -5.51 15.92 2.48
C THR A 235 -4.31 15.56 1.59
N LEU A 236 -3.63 14.45 1.89
CA LEU A 236 -2.53 13.94 1.07
C LEU A 236 -3.02 13.37 -0.26
N ALA A 237 -4.19 12.75 -0.30
CA ALA A 237 -4.81 12.24 -1.51
C ALA A 237 -5.12 13.37 -2.49
N VAL A 238 -5.78 14.44 -2.01
CA VAL A 238 -6.08 15.65 -2.78
C VAL A 238 -4.79 16.30 -3.28
N LYS A 239 -3.79 16.48 -2.40
CA LYS A 239 -2.48 17.04 -2.78
C LYS A 239 -1.79 16.19 -3.85
N SER A 240 -1.81 14.87 -3.70
CA SER A 240 -1.21 13.94 -4.66
C SER A 240 -1.89 14.02 -6.03
N LEU A 241 -3.23 14.06 -6.07
CA LEU A 241 -3.98 14.25 -7.30
C LEU A 241 -3.69 15.62 -7.92
N TRP A 242 -3.72 16.69 -7.13
CA TRP A 242 -3.43 18.05 -7.59
C TRP A 242 -2.07 18.15 -8.27
N THR A 243 -1.02 17.62 -7.63
CA THR A 243 0.34 17.62 -8.20
C THR A 243 0.45 16.84 -9.51
N LYS A 244 -0.44 15.87 -9.72
CA LYS A 244 -0.47 15.06 -10.93
C LYS A 244 -1.15 15.79 -12.09
N TYR A 245 -2.18 16.59 -11.81
CA TYR A 245 -2.89 17.39 -12.81
C TYR A 245 -2.17 18.70 -13.16
N HIS A 246 -1.44 19.27 -12.22
CA HIS A 246 -0.72 20.53 -12.40
C HIS A 246 0.78 20.26 -12.23
N PRO A 247 1.42 19.53 -13.17
CA PRO A 247 2.86 19.38 -13.14
C PRO A 247 3.44 20.79 -13.20
N ARG A 248 4.27 21.15 -12.21
CA ARG A 248 5.03 22.39 -12.29
C ARG A 248 5.84 22.32 -13.57
N THR A 249 5.62 23.27 -14.48
CA THR A 249 6.51 23.47 -15.63
C THR A 249 7.89 23.77 -15.05
N ALA A 250 8.75 22.76 -15.09
CA ALA A 250 10.14 22.88 -14.70
C ALA A 250 10.94 23.54 -15.82
#